data_AF-A0A655BUW5-F1
#
_entry.id   AF-A0A655BUW5-F1
#
_cell.length_a   1.000
_cell.length_b   1.000
_cell.length_c   1.000
_cell.angle_alpha   90.00
_cell.angle_beta   90.00
_cell.angle_gamma   90.00
#
_symmetry.space_group_name_H-M   'P 1'
#
loop_
_entity.id
_entity.type
_entity.pdbx_description
1 polymer ?
#
loop_
_entity_poly.entity_id
_entity_poly.type
_entity_poly.pdbx_seq_one_letter_code
_entity_poly.pdbx_strand_id
1 'polypeptide(L)' 'MLRRSKLTNKTPQLARDYAREALAWMVEDGVASCLDINAVRTGTDSLALVITIYQRDGNIHNIIFDDIWSELNG' A
#
# COMPACT_ATOMS: atom_id res chain seq x y z
N MET A 1 -1.30 18.75 -14.39
CA MET A 1 -1.32 19.84 -13.37
C MET A 1 -1.40 19.20 -11.99
N LEU A 2 -0.27 18.91 -11.33
CA LEU A 2 -0.29 18.36 -9.97
C LEU A 2 -0.53 19.48 -8.94
N ARG A 3 -1.79 19.65 -8.55
CA ARG A 3 -2.18 20.51 -7.43
C ARG A 3 -1.70 19.87 -6.13
N ARG A 4 -0.64 20.45 -5.56
CA ARG A 4 -0.19 20.27 -4.18
C ARG A 4 -1.37 20.54 -3.24
N SER A 5 -2.10 19.51 -2.88
CA SER A 5 -3.28 19.60 -2.02
C SER A 5 -2.87 19.22 -0.60
N LYS A 6 -3.16 20.12 0.35
CA LYS A 6 -2.81 20.06 1.77
C LYS A 6 -3.02 18.66 2.35
N LEU A 7 -1.91 18.04 2.70
CA LEU A 7 -1.80 16.85 3.53
C LEU A 7 -2.20 17.24 4.95
N THR A 8 -3.19 16.59 5.55
CA THR A 8 -3.37 16.62 7.02
C THR A 8 -4.30 15.52 7.55
N ASN A 9 -5.25 15.01 6.76
CA ASN A 9 -6.05 13.81 7.16
C ASN A 9 -6.24 12.77 6.02
N LYS A 10 -5.76 13.05 4.81
CA LYS A 10 -5.93 12.19 3.63
C LYS A 10 -4.78 11.22 3.41
N THR A 11 -3.71 11.30 4.19
CA THR A 11 -2.47 10.53 4.01
C THR A 11 -2.70 9.02 4.03
N PRO A 12 -3.46 8.43 4.98
CA PRO A 12 -3.72 7.00 4.99
C PRO A 12 -4.51 6.54 3.76
N GLN A 13 -5.50 7.34 3.36
CA GLN A 13 -6.38 7.02 2.24
C GLN A 13 -5.64 7.12 0.91
N LEU A 14 -4.85 8.18 0.72
CA LEU A 14 -3.98 8.33 -0.46
C LEU A 14 -2.95 7.20 -0.54
N ALA A 15 -2.31 6.83 0.58
CA ALA A 15 -1.36 5.72 0.61
C ALA A 15 -2.04 4.40 0.18
N ARG A 16 -3.26 4.14 0.68
CA ARG A 16 -4.05 2.98 0.29
C ARG A 16 -4.41 3.00 -1.20
N ASP A 17 -4.80 4.15 -1.71
CA ASP A 17 -5.23 4.30 -3.10
C ASP A 17 -4.05 4.14 -4.07
N TYR A 18 -2.90 4.75 -3.77
CA TYR A 18 -1.67 4.55 -4.55
C TYR A 18 -1.19 3.11 -4.53
N ALA A 19 -1.22 2.44 -3.37
CA ALA A 19 -0.84 1.04 -3.29
C ALA A 19 -1.77 0.14 -4.10
N ARG A 20 -3.08 0.46 -4.14
CA ARG A 20 -4.04 -0.27 -4.96
C ARG A 20 -3.77 -0.10 -6.45
N GLU A 21 -3.51 1.13 -6.90
CA GLU A 21 -3.19 1.40 -8.30
C GLU A 21 -1.87 0.75 -8.70
N ALA A 22 -0.84 0.84 -7.85
CA ALA A 22 0.48 0.27 -8.11
C ALA A 22 0.49 -1.27 -8.14
N LEU A 23 -0.42 -1.92 -7.41
CA LEU A 23 -0.52 -3.39 -7.33
C LEU A 23 -1.66 -3.97 -8.17
N ALA A 24 -2.47 -3.13 -8.84
CA ALA A 24 -3.61 -3.58 -9.64
C ALA A 24 -3.21 -4.62 -10.70
N TRP A 25 -2.04 -4.44 -11.31
CA TRP A 25 -1.49 -5.34 -12.33
C TRP A 25 -1.36 -6.79 -11.82
N MET A 26 -1.14 -7.01 -10.51
CA MET A 26 -1.01 -8.37 -9.97
C MET A 26 -2.31 -9.17 -10.14
N VAL A 27 -3.46 -8.52 -10.06
CA VAL A 27 -4.76 -9.17 -10.29
C VAL A 27 -5.03 -9.30 -11.78
N GLU A 28 -4.71 -8.26 -12.57
CA GLU A 28 -4.91 -8.25 -14.02
C GLU A 28 -4.10 -9.34 -14.73
N ASP A 29 -2.84 -9.53 -14.34
CA ASP A 29 -1.94 -10.55 -14.89
C ASP A 29 -2.16 -11.94 -14.25
N GLY A 30 -3.10 -12.05 -13.29
CA GLY A 30 -3.46 -13.31 -12.64
C GLY A 30 -2.45 -13.84 -11.62
N VAL A 31 -1.48 -13.02 -11.21
CA VAL A 31 -0.50 -13.32 -10.16
C VAL A 31 -1.16 -13.42 -8.78
N ALA A 32 -2.14 -12.55 -8.51
CA ALA A 32 -2.96 -12.55 -7.31
C ALA A 32 -4.44 -12.75 -7.67
N SER A 33 -5.16 -13.48 -6.84
CA SER A 33 -6.63 -13.58 -6.92
C SER A 33 -7.32 -12.40 -6.24
N CYS A 34 -6.73 -11.85 -5.18
CA CYS A 34 -7.28 -10.73 -4.43
C CYS A 34 -6.15 -10.01 -3.68
N LEU A 35 -6.33 -8.71 -3.46
CA LEU A 35 -5.44 -7.87 -2.66
C LEU A 35 -6.29 -7.20 -1.57
N ASP A 36 -5.88 -7.36 -0.31
CA ASP A 36 -6.39 -6.56 0.80
C ASP A 36 -5.31 -5.57 1.26
N ILE A 37 -5.65 -4.29 1.25
CA ILE A 37 -4.73 -3.19 1.51
C ILE A 37 -5.32 -2.35 2.62
N ASN A 38 -4.60 -2.28 3.74
CA ASN A 38 -4.98 -1.52 4.93
C ASN A 38 -3.87 -0.54 5.31
N ALA A 39 -4.24 0.73 5.46
CA ALA A 39 -3.35 1.76 5.98
C ALA A 39 -3.69 1.99 7.46
N VAL A 40 -2.72 1.76 8.35
CA VAL A 40 -2.87 1.89 9.79
C VAL A 40 -1.92 2.96 10.28
N ARG A 41 -2.41 3.90 11.08
CA ARG A 41 -1.53 4.90 11.71
C ARG A 41 -0.78 4.23 12.86
N THR A 42 0.55 4.22 12.78
CA THR A 42 1.44 3.67 13.80
C THR A 42 2.10 4.83 14.53
N GLY A 43 1.62 5.15 15.74
CA GLY A 43 2.16 6.25 16.53
C GLY A 43 1.72 7.66 16.08
N THR A 44 2.47 8.68 16.50
CA THR A 44 2.09 10.09 16.31
C THR A 44 2.32 10.57 14.88
N ASP A 45 3.38 10.12 14.21
CA ASP A 45 3.78 10.62 12.89
C ASP A 45 4.02 9.55 11.83
N SER A 46 3.87 8.25 12.15
CA SER A 46 4.11 7.17 11.20
C SER A 46 2.81 6.54 10.69
N LEU A 47 2.88 6.00 9.47
CA LEU A 47 1.80 5.29 8.81
C LEU A 47 2.35 3.97 8.29
N ALA A 48 1.82 2.86 8.80
CA ALA A 48 2.08 1.54 8.28
C ALA A 48 1.07 1.21 7.17
N LEU A 49 1.55 0.53 6.13
CA LEU A 49 0.72 -0.05 5.10
C LEU A 49 0.85 -1.58 5.17
N VAL A 50 -0.27 -2.24 5.42
CA VAL A 50 -0.37 -3.69 5.50
C VAL A 50 -1.04 -4.19 4.23
N ILE A 51 -0.35 -5.06 3.50
CA ILE A 51 -0.83 -5.61 2.23
C ILE A 51 -0.86 -7.13 2.33
N THR A 52 -2.07 -7.69 2.20
CA THR A 52 -2.28 -9.14 2.13
C THR A 52 -2.58 -9.54 0.69
N ILE A 53 -1.73 -10.38 0.13
CA ILE A 53 -1.86 -10.88 -1.23
C ILE A 53 -2.36 -12.32 -1.20
N TYR A 54 -3.53 -12.55 -1.78
CA TYR A 54 -4.10 -13.89 -1.93
C TYR A 54 -3.71 -14.43 -3.29
N GLN A 55 -2.78 -15.38 -3.35
CA GLN A 55 -2.41 -16.02 -4.61
C GLN A 55 -3.42 -17.08 -5.02
N ARG A 56 -3.52 -17.35 -6.33
CA ARG A 56 -4.45 -18.35 -6.89
C ARG A 56 -4.12 -19.79 -6.44
N ASP A 57 -2.89 -20.02 -5.98
CA ASP A 57 -2.41 -21.30 -5.44
C ASP A 57 -2.82 -21.52 -3.96
N GLY A 58 -3.29 -20.48 -3.27
CA GLY A 58 -3.67 -20.52 -1.85
C GLY A 58 -2.58 -20.01 -0.90
N ASN A 59 -1.34 -19.80 -1.35
CA ASN A 59 -0.30 -19.18 -0.54
C ASN A 59 -0.57 -17.69 -0.26
N ILE A 60 -0.54 -17.32 1.03
CA ILE A 60 -0.71 -15.95 1.50
C ILE A 60 0.69 -15.39 1.81
N HIS A 61 1.08 -14.33 1.10
CA HIS A 61 2.28 -13.56 1.44
C HIS A 61 1.83 -12.27 2.13
N ASN A 62 2.24 -12.11 3.39
CA ASN A 62 2.06 -10.86 4.13
C ASN A 62 3.33 -10.03 3.96
N ILE A 63 3.25 -8.96 3.18
CA ILE A 63 4.38 -8.05 2.98
C ILE A 63 4.12 -6.82 3.86
N ILE A 64 4.97 -6.65 4.86
CA ILE A 64 4.93 -5.50 5.77
C ILE A 64 6.10 -4.60 5.39
N PHE A 65 5.78 -3.39 4.93
CA PHE A 65 6.78 -2.34 4.76
C PHE A 65 6.69 -1.39 5.95
N ASP A 66 7.72 -1.37 6.78
CA ASP A 66 7.77 -0.52 7.97
C ASP A 66 8.16 0.93 7.63
N ASP A 67 9.00 1.12 6.61
CA ASP A 67 9.39 2.45 6.10
C ASP A 67 9.73 2.41 4.61
N ILE A 68 8.76 2.80 3.77
CA ILE A 68 8.92 2.85 2.30
C ILE A 68 9.82 4.04 1.88
N TRP A 69 9.99 5.05 2.73
CA TRP A 69 10.59 6.32 2.35
C TRP A 69 12.07 6.43 2.71
N SER A 70 12.56 5.61 3.64
CA SER A 70 14.00 5.50 3.96
C SER A 70 14.83 4.92 2.83
N GLU A 71 14.26 4.07 1.96
CA GLU A 71 15.00 3.42 0.86
C GLU A 71 15.16 4.30 -0.39
N LEU A 72 14.37 5.37 -0.54
CA LEU A 72 14.40 6.26 -1.70
C LEU A 72 15.32 7.49 -1.52
N ASN A 73 15.85 7.72 -0.31
CA ASN A 73 16.74 8.85 0.00
C ASN A 73 18.20 8.43 0.24
N GLY A 74 18.62 7.30 -0.32
CA GLY A 74 20.03 6.86 -0.35
C GLY A 74 20.84 7.51 -1.46
#